data_AF-A0A1Q5DKC2-F1
#
_entry.id   AF-A0A1Q5DKC2-F1
#
_cell.length_a   1.000
_cell.length_b   1.000
_cell.length_c   1.000
_cell.angle_alpha   90.00
_cell.angle_beta   90.00
_cell.angle_gamma   90.00
#
_symmetry.space_group_name_H-M   'P 1'
#
loop_
_entity.id
_entity.type
_entity.pdbx_description
1 polymer ?
#
loop_
_entity_poly.entity_id
_entity_poly.type
_entity_poly.pdbx_seq_one_letter_code
_entity_poly.pdbx_strand_id
1 'polypeptide(L)'
;MSTGRPLRTRERVLVRIAVVFVLLVALGGGAGLAAEGLEGRAALRDGPVGALAPTDRQCGKESCTWIGTFTSADGRVTERDVDLRDDVEVSRGEAMPGTIDGVRLAEDSETAYTTDYGWRAPLAKGAAMAAVGLAIAAGLILMLRSRGRAAVSP
;
A
#
# COMPACT_ATOMS: atom_id res chain seq x y z
N MET A 1 -33.00 -28.11 -14.03
CA MET A 1 -33.23 -26.85 -14.77
C MET A 1 -33.38 -25.72 -13.76
N SER A 2 -32.38 -24.86 -13.61
CA SER A 2 -32.44 -23.74 -12.66
C SER A 2 -32.99 -22.51 -13.38
N THR A 3 -34.24 -22.15 -13.08
CA THR A 3 -34.92 -20.95 -13.59
C THR A 3 -34.29 -19.70 -12.97
N GLY A 4 -33.44 -19.01 -13.73
CA GLY A 4 -32.85 -17.73 -13.30
C GLY A 4 -33.90 -16.62 -13.28
N ARG A 5 -34.31 -16.17 -12.10
CA ARG A 5 -35.18 -14.99 -11.94
C ARG A 5 -34.49 -13.73 -12.47
N PRO A 6 -35.19 -12.86 -13.23
CA PRO A 6 -34.66 -11.57 -13.63
C PRO A 6 -34.41 -10.69 -12.40
N LEU A 7 -33.24 -10.03 -12.39
CA LEU A 7 -32.85 -9.15 -11.29
C LEU A 7 -33.78 -7.93 -11.19
N ARG A 8 -34.34 -7.69 -10.01
CA ARG A 8 -35.17 -6.51 -9.71
C ARG A 8 -34.30 -5.24 -9.79
N THR A 9 -34.90 -4.09 -10.09
CA THR A 9 -34.20 -2.78 -10.21
C THR A 9 -33.28 -2.49 -9.02
N ARG A 10 -33.70 -2.88 -7.80
CA ARG A 10 -32.90 -2.76 -6.58
C ARG A 10 -31.60 -3.55 -6.62
N GLU A 11 -31.60 -4.75 -7.19
CA GLU A 11 -30.40 -5.60 -7.27
C GLU A 11 -29.40 -5.04 -8.29
N ARG A 12 -29.87 -4.44 -9.40
CA ARG A 12 -28.99 -3.71 -10.33
C ARG A 12 -28.30 -2.52 -9.69
N VAL A 13 -29.04 -1.76 -8.86
CA VAL A 13 -28.47 -0.62 -8.10
C VAL A 13 -27.43 -1.11 -7.10
N LEU A 14 -27.72 -2.16 -6.34
CA LEU A 14 -26.77 -2.74 -5.38
C LEU A 14 -25.48 -3.23 -6.06
N VAL A 15 -25.57 -3.91 -7.20
CA VAL A 15 -24.37 -4.35 -7.91
C VAL A 15 -23.55 -3.17 -8.43
N ARG A 16 -24.18 -2.09 -8.92
CA ARG A 16 -23.45 -0.87 -9.32
C ARG A 16 -22.73 -0.24 -8.14
N ILE A 17 -23.38 -0.13 -6.99
CA ILE A 17 -22.76 0.38 -5.76
C ILE A 17 -21.58 -0.50 -5.36
N ALA A 18 -21.75 -1.83 -5.40
CA ALA A 18 -20.67 -2.78 -5.10
C ALA A 18 -19.49 -2.64 -6.06
N VAL A 19 -19.73 -2.47 -7.37
CA VAL A 19 -18.68 -2.23 -8.37
C VAL A 19 -17.91 -0.95 -8.06
N VAL A 20 -18.62 0.16 -7.79
CA VAL A 20 -17.98 1.44 -7.44
C VAL A 20 -17.16 1.30 -6.17
N PHE A 21 -17.71 0.65 -5.14
CA PHE A 21 -17.02 0.43 -3.88
C PHE A 21 -15.74 -0.41 -4.06
N VAL A 22 -15.81 -1.52 -4.79
CA VAL A 22 -14.64 -2.37 -5.08
C VAL A 22 -13.56 -1.59 -5.83
N LEU A 23 -13.94 -0.79 -6.83
CA LEU A 23 -12.99 0.03 -7.57
C LEU A 23 -12.35 1.10 -6.70
N LEU A 24 -13.12 1.77 -5.84
CA LEU A 24 -12.58 2.78 -4.91
C LEU A 24 -11.59 2.16 -3.93
N VAL A 25 -11.91 1.01 -3.33
CA VAL A 25 -11.01 0.33 -2.39
C VAL A 25 -9.75 -0.17 -3.12
N ALA A 26 -9.89 -0.77 -4.29
CA ALA A 26 -8.77 -1.31 -5.05
C ALA A 26 -7.84 -0.20 -5.58
N LEU A 27 -8.39 0.91 -6.08
CA LEU A 27 -7.60 2.04 -6.55
C LEU A 27 -6.97 2.80 -5.39
N GLY A 28 -7.72 3.06 -4.32
CA GLY A 28 -7.20 3.77 -3.15
C GLY A 28 -6.09 2.99 -2.44
N GLY A 29 -6.35 1.73 -2.10
CA GLY A 29 -5.34 0.85 -1.49
C GLY A 29 -4.17 0.57 -2.43
N GLY A 30 -4.45 0.35 -3.72
CA GLY A 30 -3.42 0.11 -4.72
C GLY A 30 -2.50 1.31 -4.95
N ALA A 31 -3.06 2.52 -5.00
CA ALA A 31 -2.31 3.76 -5.15
C ALA A 31 -1.44 4.04 -3.92
N GLY A 32 -1.93 3.80 -2.70
CA GLY A 32 -1.14 3.98 -1.49
C GLY A 32 0.11 3.11 -1.47
N LEU A 33 -0.04 1.82 -1.77
CA LEU A 33 1.09 0.88 -1.84
C LEU A 33 2.05 1.23 -3.00
N ALA A 34 1.52 1.65 -4.14
CA ALA A 34 2.36 2.07 -5.26
C ALA A 34 3.14 3.35 -4.95
N ALA A 35 2.52 4.31 -4.24
CA ALA A 35 3.17 5.55 -3.81
C ALA A 35 4.34 5.24 -2.87
N GLU A 36 4.14 4.38 -1.86
CA GLU A 36 5.20 3.93 -0.95
C GLU A 36 6.39 3.33 -1.72
N GLY A 37 6.12 2.45 -2.69
CA GLY A 37 7.19 1.86 -3.52
C GLY A 37 7.93 2.87 -4.41
N LEU A 38 7.23 3.89 -4.92
CA LEU A 38 7.85 4.96 -5.72
C LEU A 38 8.69 5.91 -4.85
N GLU A 39 8.18 6.24 -3.66
CA GLU A 39 8.85 7.08 -2.68
C GLU A 39 10.12 6.39 -2.17
N GLY A 40 10.02 5.12 -1.75
CA GLY A 40 11.19 4.34 -1.35
C GLY A 40 12.22 4.23 -2.47
N ARG A 41 11.78 4.06 -3.73
CA ARG A 41 12.70 4.09 -4.89
C ARG A 41 13.38 5.46 -5.06
N ALA A 42 12.64 6.56 -4.89
CA ALA A 42 13.18 7.91 -5.01
C ALA A 42 14.19 8.20 -3.89
N ALA A 43 13.86 7.88 -2.65
CA ALA A 43 14.76 7.96 -1.50
C ALA A 43 16.05 7.17 -1.74
N LEU A 44 15.93 5.92 -2.19
CA LEU A 44 17.08 5.06 -2.46
C LEU A 44 18.00 5.58 -3.57
N ARG A 45 17.44 6.30 -4.54
CA ARG A 45 18.19 6.83 -5.68
C ARG A 45 18.86 8.16 -5.34
N ASP A 46 18.08 9.10 -4.83
CA ASP A 46 18.43 10.53 -4.78
C ASP A 46 18.47 11.08 -3.34
N GLY A 47 17.87 10.37 -2.37
CA GLY A 47 17.80 10.80 -0.98
C GLY A 47 19.16 10.82 -0.27
N PRO A 48 19.38 11.73 0.69
CA PRO A 48 20.63 11.84 1.42
C PRO A 48 20.89 10.57 2.24
N VAL A 49 22.12 10.07 2.16
CA VAL A 49 22.56 8.92 2.95
C VAL A 49 22.93 9.38 4.35
N GLY A 50 22.55 8.60 5.35
CA GLY A 50 22.84 8.89 6.75
C GLY A 50 22.60 7.70 7.67
N ALA A 51 22.42 8.02 8.94
CA ALA A 51 22.08 7.08 9.99
C ALA A 51 20.82 7.55 10.72
N LEU A 52 20.02 6.60 11.20
CA LEU A 52 18.87 6.86 12.04
C LEU A 52 19.18 6.40 13.47
N ALA A 53 18.98 7.29 14.43
CA ALA A 53 19.05 6.99 15.86
C ALA A 53 17.62 6.81 16.39
N PRO A 54 17.14 5.58 16.62
CA PRO A 54 15.80 5.34 17.13
C PRO A 54 15.62 5.96 18.52
N THR A 55 14.49 6.62 18.70
CA THR A 55 14.07 7.21 19.98
C THR A 55 12.78 6.57 20.48
N ASP A 56 11.96 6.04 19.57
CA ASP A 56 10.71 5.36 19.89
C ASP A 56 10.38 4.30 18.84
N ARG A 57 9.27 3.59 19.02
CA ARG A 57 8.66 2.72 18.01
C ARG A 57 7.16 2.97 17.91
N GLN A 58 6.63 3.03 16.69
CA GLN A 58 5.21 2.98 16.44
C GLN A 58 4.79 1.54 16.19
N CYS A 59 3.85 0.99 16.97
CA CYS A 59 3.36 -0.37 16.76
C CYS A 59 1.94 -0.39 16.20
N GLY A 60 1.78 -1.04 15.05
CA GLY A 60 0.50 -1.47 14.53
C GLY A 60 0.01 -2.76 15.21
N LYS A 61 -0.93 -3.44 14.55
CA LYS A 61 -1.45 -4.73 15.01
C LYS A 61 -0.46 -5.88 14.80
N GLU A 62 0.26 -5.84 13.69
CA GLU A 62 1.10 -6.97 13.23
C GLU A 62 2.60 -6.65 13.28
N SER A 63 2.99 -5.39 13.10
CA SER A 63 4.39 -4.96 13.10
C SER A 63 4.60 -3.64 13.86
N CYS A 64 5.84 -3.37 14.22
CA CYS A 64 6.29 -2.06 14.68
C CYS A 64 7.23 -1.42 13.66
N THR A 65 7.36 -0.11 13.73
CA THR A 65 8.24 0.74 12.93
C THR A 65 9.07 1.58 13.88
N TRP A 66 10.37 1.68 13.65
CA TRP A 66 11.23 2.56 14.44
C TRP A 66 10.99 4.03 14.08
N ILE A 67 10.91 4.88 15.09
CA ILE A 67 10.89 6.34 14.94
C ILE A 67 12.17 6.89 15.53
N GLY A 68 12.83 7.82 14.85
CA GLY A 68 14.10 8.34 15.33
C GLY A 68 14.53 9.66 14.75
N THR A 69 15.77 10.02 15.07
CA THR A 69 16.45 11.17 14.47
C THR A 69 17.33 10.67 13.33
N PHE A 70 17.05 11.12 12.12
CA PHE A 70 17.94 10.93 10.97
C PHE A 70 19.05 11.98 11.00
N THR A 71 20.27 11.57 10.69
CA THR A 71 21.40 12.48 10.46
C THR A 71 22.14 12.06 9.19
N SER A 72 22.28 12.97 8.23
CA SER A 72 23.04 12.70 7.01
C SER A 72 24.52 12.46 7.32
N ALA A 73 25.18 11.67 6.46
CA ALA A 73 26.59 11.32 6.63
C ALA A 73 27.53 12.54 6.59
N ASP A 74 27.11 13.63 5.95
CA ASP A 74 27.84 14.90 5.93
C ASP A 74 27.43 15.86 7.07
N GLY A 75 26.50 15.45 7.94
CA GLY A 75 26.01 16.23 9.09
C GLY A 75 25.20 17.47 8.73
N ARG A 76 24.82 17.65 7.46
CA ARG A 76 24.09 18.84 7.00
C ARG A 76 22.59 18.75 7.17
N VAL A 77 22.04 17.54 7.15
CA VAL A 77 20.61 17.29 7.30
C VAL A 77 20.41 16.51 8.60
N THR A 78 19.57 17.05 9.46
CA THR A 78 19.12 16.36 10.67
C THR A 78 17.61 16.53 10.76
N GLU A 79 16.91 15.42 10.73
CA GLU A 79 15.45 15.37 10.78
C GLU A 79 15.03 14.54 11.98
N ARG A 80 14.00 14.97 12.70
CA ARG A 80 13.47 14.26 13.89
C ARG A 80 12.16 13.58 13.55
N ASP A 81 11.74 12.68 14.42
CA ASP A 81 10.47 11.97 14.30
C ASP A 81 10.33 11.23 12.96
N VAL A 82 11.45 10.70 12.45
CA VAL A 82 11.55 10.01 11.18
C VAL A 82 11.15 8.55 11.33
N ASP A 83 10.17 8.11 10.56
CA ASP A 83 9.76 6.70 10.44
C ASP A 83 10.76 5.92 9.59
N LEU A 84 11.30 4.83 10.12
CA LEU A 84 12.18 3.93 9.38
C LEU A 84 11.40 2.83 8.66
N ARG A 85 11.43 2.84 7.32
CA ARG A 85 10.93 1.77 6.47
C ARG A 85 12.06 0.80 6.12
N ASP A 86 11.92 -0.43 6.61
CA ASP A 86 12.82 -1.54 6.32
C ASP A 86 12.02 -2.78 5.89
N ASP A 87 12.75 -3.79 5.41
CA ASP A 87 12.18 -5.11 5.10
C ASP A 87 12.17 -6.03 6.34
N VAL A 88 12.58 -5.52 7.51
CA VAL A 88 12.72 -6.30 8.75
C VAL A 88 11.52 -6.04 9.66
N GLU A 89 10.76 -7.08 9.97
CA GLU A 89 9.65 -6.93 10.90
C GLU A 89 10.13 -6.71 12.33
N VAL A 90 9.91 -5.51 12.87
CA VAL A 90 10.25 -5.17 14.24
C VAL A 90 9.18 -5.70 15.20
N SER A 91 9.63 -6.48 16.19
CA SER A 91 8.75 -6.99 17.24
C SER A 91 8.55 -5.98 18.37
N ARG A 92 7.37 -5.99 19.02
CA ARG A 92 7.09 -5.12 20.18
C ARG A 92 8.05 -5.33 21.36
N GLY A 93 8.56 -6.55 21.53
CA GLY A 93 9.50 -6.89 22.60
C GLY A 93 10.98 -6.70 22.23
N GLU A 94 11.28 -6.30 21.00
CA GLU A 94 12.65 -6.17 20.53
C GLU A 94 13.37 -5.03 21.25
N ALA A 95 14.63 -5.23 21.62
CA ALA A 95 15.42 -4.17 22.26
C ALA A 95 15.65 -3.03 21.26
N MET A 96 15.60 -1.78 21.73
CA MET A 96 15.88 -0.64 20.87
C MET A 96 17.34 -0.72 20.42
N PRO A 97 17.61 -0.75 19.10
CA PRO A 97 18.99 -0.81 18.62
C PRO A 97 19.70 0.52 18.90
N GLY A 98 21.01 0.53 18.68
CA GLY A 98 21.78 1.77 18.63
C GLY A 98 21.44 2.55 17.35
N THR A 99 22.46 3.15 16.72
CA THR A 99 22.31 3.77 15.40
C THR A 99 22.14 2.72 14.30
N ILE A 100 21.23 3.00 13.37
CA ILE A 100 20.99 2.23 12.15
C ILE A 100 21.62 2.99 11.00
N ASP A 101 22.74 2.49 10.48
CA ASP A 101 23.48 3.10 9.37
C ASP A 101 22.89 2.71 8.00
N GLY A 102 23.28 3.44 6.96
CA GLY A 102 22.89 3.10 5.59
C GLY A 102 21.41 3.34 5.31
N VAL A 103 20.89 4.42 5.89
CA VAL A 103 19.51 4.87 5.73
C VAL A 103 19.48 6.04 4.76
N ARG A 104 18.41 6.15 3.96
CA ARG A 104 18.19 7.27 3.03
C ARG A 104 16.86 7.95 3.32
N LEU A 105 16.90 9.25 3.59
CA LEU A 105 15.71 10.06 3.84
C LEU A 105 14.97 10.32 2.52
N ALA A 106 13.64 10.18 2.50
CA ALA A 106 12.84 10.59 1.36
C ALA A 106 12.66 12.11 1.36
N GLU A 107 12.68 12.70 0.16
CA GLU A 107 12.45 14.13 -0.05
C GLU A 107 11.03 14.50 0.38
N ASP A 108 10.89 15.56 1.17
CA ASP A 108 9.62 16.09 1.68
C ASP A 108 8.77 15.09 2.49
N SER A 109 9.40 14.08 3.11
CA SER A 109 8.72 13.12 3.98
C SER A 109 9.45 12.99 5.32
N GLU A 110 8.69 12.64 6.36
CA GLU A 110 9.22 12.21 7.66
C GLU A 110 9.56 10.71 7.63
N THR A 111 10.00 10.19 6.48
CA THR A 111 10.25 8.75 6.27
C THR A 111 11.65 8.52 5.71
N ALA A 112 12.33 7.53 6.25
CA ALA A 112 13.62 7.09 5.75
C ALA A 112 13.63 5.59 5.48
N TYR A 113 14.43 5.17 4.50
CA TYR A 113 14.44 3.81 3.98
C TYR A 113 15.82 3.18 4.17
N THR A 114 15.88 1.93 4.59
CA THR A 114 17.15 1.19 4.61
C THR A 114 17.62 0.88 3.18
N THR A 115 18.93 0.83 2.95
CA THR A 115 19.49 0.56 1.60
C THR A 115 19.05 -0.75 0.96
N ASP A 116 18.63 -1.72 1.76
CA ASP A 116 18.11 -3.03 1.34
C ASP A 116 16.58 -3.05 1.14
N TYR A 117 15.88 -1.93 1.38
CA TYR A 117 14.43 -1.85 1.26
C TYR A 117 13.91 -2.31 -0.12
N GLY A 118 13.00 -3.28 -0.08
CA GLY A 118 12.44 -3.95 -1.24
C GLY A 118 11.32 -3.17 -1.92
N TRP A 119 11.58 -1.97 -2.43
CA TRP A 119 10.58 -1.05 -3.05
C TRP A 119 9.69 -1.68 -4.15
N ARG A 120 10.12 -2.78 -4.77
CA ARG A 120 9.34 -3.52 -5.76
C ARG A 120 8.12 -4.22 -5.16
N ALA A 121 8.22 -4.69 -3.93
CA ALA A 121 7.16 -5.42 -3.26
C ALA A 121 5.89 -4.58 -3.05
N PRO A 122 5.94 -3.37 -2.43
CA PRO A 122 4.75 -2.52 -2.28
C PRO A 122 4.19 -2.08 -3.65
N LEU A 123 5.05 -1.75 -4.61
CA LEU A 123 4.62 -1.43 -5.98
C LEU A 123 3.85 -2.59 -6.64
N ALA A 124 4.39 -3.81 -6.56
CA ALA A 124 3.76 -5.00 -7.12
C ALA A 124 2.43 -5.34 -6.42
N LYS A 125 2.38 -5.23 -5.09
CA LYS A 125 1.14 -5.39 -4.31
C LYS A 125 0.08 -4.36 -4.73
N GLY A 126 0.47 -3.10 -4.90
CA GLY A 126 -0.42 -2.04 -5.36
C GLY A 126 -1.00 -2.31 -6.75
N ALA A 127 -0.14 -2.71 -7.70
CA ALA A 127 -0.57 -3.08 -9.05
C ALA A 127 -1.48 -4.32 -9.07
N ALA A 128 -1.15 -5.34 -8.28
CA ALA A 128 -1.95 -6.55 -8.16
C ALA A 128 -3.34 -6.26 -7.56
N MET A 129 -3.41 -5.40 -6.53
CA MET A 129 -4.68 -5.00 -5.91
C MET A 129 -5.60 -4.29 -6.91
N ALA A 130 -5.06 -3.37 -7.72
CA ALA A 130 -5.80 -2.70 -8.77
C ALA A 130 -6.31 -3.69 -9.84
N ALA A 131 -5.47 -4.63 -10.28
CA ALA A 131 -5.83 -5.65 -11.27
C ALA A 131 -6.95 -6.59 -10.76
N VAL A 132 -6.85 -7.04 -9.51
CA VAL A 132 -7.88 -7.89 -8.88
C VAL A 132 -9.20 -7.14 -8.73
N GLY A 133 -9.17 -5.89 -8.25
CA GLY A 133 -10.37 -5.05 -8.15
C GLY A 133 -11.07 -4.87 -9.51
N LEU A 134 -10.29 -4.64 -10.56
CA LEU A 134 -10.81 -4.51 -11.92
C LEU A 134 -11.42 -5.83 -12.44
N ALA A 135 -10.79 -6.97 -12.16
CA ALA A 135 -11.31 -8.28 -12.52
C ALA A 135 -12.65 -8.58 -11.82
N ILE A 136 -12.78 -8.26 -10.53
CA ILE A 136 -14.03 -8.41 -9.76
C ILE A 136 -15.11 -7.49 -10.34
N ALA A 137 -14.80 -6.22 -10.57
CA ALA A 137 -15.73 -5.26 -11.18
C ALA A 137 -16.23 -5.73 -12.55
N ALA A 138 -15.32 -6.18 -13.42
CA ALA A 138 -15.66 -6.74 -14.72
C ALA A 138 -16.56 -7.98 -14.60
N GLY A 139 -16.24 -8.90 -13.69
CA GLY A 139 -17.04 -10.09 -13.41
C GLY A 139 -18.47 -9.75 -12.99
N LEU A 140 -18.63 -8.80 -12.06
CA LEU A 140 -19.96 -8.32 -11.62
C LEU A 140 -20.77 -7.72 -12.79
N ILE A 141 -20.13 -6.92 -13.65
CA ILE A 141 -20.78 -6.34 -14.84
C ILE A 141 -21.18 -7.43 -15.84
N LEU A 142 -20.31 -8.42 -16.07
CA LEU A 142 -20.60 -9.55 -16.97
C LEU A 142 -21.76 -10.41 -16.44
N MET A 143 -21.86 -10.63 -15.13
CA MET A 143 -22.99 -11.32 -14.51
C MET A 143 -24.31 -10.56 -14.67
N LEU A 144 -24.29 -9.22 -14.58
CA LEU A 144 -25.46 -8.41 -14.88
C LEU A 144 -25.89 -8.55 -16.35
N ARG A 145 -24.92 -8.57 -17.27
CA ARG A 145 -25.17 -8.70 -18.71
C ARG A 145 -25.71 -10.08 -19.09
N SER A 146 -25.15 -11.16 -18.53
CA SER A 146 -25.58 -12.53 -18.83
C SER A 146 -27.02 -12.79 -18.35
N ARG A 147 -27.39 -12.28 -17.17
CA ARG A 147 -28.76 -12.38 -16.65
C ARG A 147 -29.77 -11.53 -17.42
N GLY A 148 -29.34 -10.43 -18.04
CA GLY A 148 -30.18 -9.63 -18.93
C GLY A 148 -30.46 -10.31 -20.28
N ARG A 149 -29.50 -11.07 -20.83
CA ARG A 149 -29.67 -11.79 -22.10
C ARG A 149 -30.52 -13.05 -21.98
N ALA A 150 -30.43 -13.76 -20.86
CA ALA A 150 -31.25 -14.96 -20.61
C ALA A 150 -32.76 -14.69 -20.51
N ALA A 151 -33.17 -13.43 -20.33
CA ALA A 151 -34.58 -13.02 -20.26
C ALA A 151 -35.19 -12.65 -21.64
N VAL A 152 -34.41 -12.70 -22.73
CA VAL A 152 -34.84 -12.20 -24.06
C VAL A 152 -34.82 -13.30 -25.14
N SER A 153 -34.51 -14.55 -24.80
CA SER A 153 -34.71 -15.67 -25.75
C SER A 153 -36.16 -16.18 -25.64
N PRO A 154 -36.96 -16.11 -26.73
CA PRO A 154 -38.34 -16.62 -26.79
C PRO A 154 -38.42 -18.15 -26.76
#